data_AF-A0A0V0GP31-F1
#
_entry.id   AF-A0A0V0GP31-F1
#
_cell.length_a   1.000
_cell.length_b   1.000
_cell.length_c   1.000
_cell.angle_alpha   90.00
_cell.angle_beta   90.00
_cell.angle_gamma   90.00
#
_symmetry.space_group_name_H-M   'P 1'
#
loop_
_entity.id
_entity.type
_entity.pdbx_description
1 polymer ?
#
loop_
_entity_poly.entity_id
_entity_poly.type
_entity_poly.pdbx_seq_one_letter_code
_entity_poly.pdbx_strand_id
1 'polypeptide(L)'
;MRVPAQCDLQRTLKGLIPKDLADKLTFIRNQILLIAQDTDVSAIDELQKALEEYLSLLVGLTRKEFGLQELNGFKWKNLEDGQEETSVANSWFELLSVLHMMAMLTLVEANMKLTPKDIAMTERAVTGDCMRDTVDLLL
;
A
#
# COMPACT_ATOMS: atom_id res chain seq x y z
N MET A 1 4.57 5.53 -4.12
CA MET A 1 4.34 4.43 -3.15
C MET A 1 4.82 3.12 -3.76
N ARG A 2 5.42 2.22 -2.98
CA ARG A 2 5.78 0.87 -3.42
C ARG A 2 4.72 -0.14 -2.98
N VAL A 3 4.45 -1.12 -3.82
CA VAL A 3 3.53 -2.22 -3.50
C VAL A 3 4.21 -3.58 -3.78
N PRO A 4 3.83 -4.65 -3.08
CA PRO A 4 4.42 -5.95 -3.32
C PRO A 4 4.15 -6.40 -4.76
N ALA A 5 5.08 -7.21 -5.28
CA ALA A 5 4.93 -7.96 -6.52
C ALA A 5 4.97 -9.46 -6.21
N GLN A 6 4.54 -10.29 -7.16
CA GLN A 6 4.43 -11.73 -6.94
C GLN A 6 5.79 -12.38 -6.70
N CYS A 7 5.90 -13.18 -5.64
CA CYS A 7 7.08 -13.99 -5.34
C CYS A 7 6.67 -15.37 -4.81
N ASP A 8 7.52 -16.38 -5.01
CA ASP A 8 7.28 -17.75 -4.54
C ASP A 8 7.83 -17.95 -3.11
N LEU A 9 7.14 -17.35 -2.14
CA LEU A 9 7.51 -17.41 -0.74
C LEU A 9 7.32 -18.82 -0.16
N GLN A 10 6.28 -19.54 -0.59
CA GLN A 10 5.97 -20.88 -0.10
C GLN A 10 7.11 -21.86 -0.43
N ARG A 11 7.63 -21.84 -1.67
CA ARG A 11 8.79 -22.66 -2.05
C ARG A 11 10.02 -22.30 -1.24
N THR A 12 10.24 -21.01 -0.99
CA THR A 12 11.42 -20.49 -0.30
C THR A 12 11.44 -20.90 1.18
N LEU A 13 10.29 -20.89 1.84
CA LEU A 13 10.16 -21.20 3.27
C LEU A 13 9.99 -22.70 3.55
N LYS A 14 9.75 -23.51 2.51
CA LYS A 14 9.50 -24.94 2.64
C LYS A 14 10.67 -25.66 3.30
N GLY A 15 10.42 -26.29 4.45
CA GLY A 15 11.43 -27.03 5.20
C GLY A 15 12.37 -26.16 6.05
N LEU A 16 12.25 -24.82 5.97
CA LEU A 16 12.98 -23.88 6.83
C LEU A 16 12.16 -23.48 8.06
N ILE A 17 10.84 -23.44 7.94
CA ILE A 17 9.91 -23.12 9.02
C ILE A 17 8.72 -24.10 9.03
N PRO A 18 7.94 -24.15 10.13
CA PRO A 18 6.69 -24.91 10.17
C PRO A 18 5.77 -24.57 9.00
N LYS A 19 5.13 -25.60 8.42
CA LYS A 19 4.33 -25.49 7.19
C LYS A 19 3.18 -24.50 7.35
N ASP A 20 2.48 -24.56 8.47
CA ASP A 20 1.41 -23.65 8.86
C ASP A 20 1.86 -22.18 8.85
N LEU A 21 3.08 -21.90 9.33
CA LEU A 21 3.65 -20.57 9.32
C LEU A 21 4.01 -20.10 7.90
N ALA A 22 4.59 -20.99 7.07
CA ALA A 22 4.88 -20.68 5.67
C ALA A 22 3.62 -20.41 4.84
N ASP A 23 2.59 -21.22 5.06
CA ASP A 23 1.29 -21.07 4.41
C ASP A 23 0.63 -19.76 4.86
N LYS A 24 0.69 -19.43 6.16
CA LYS A 24 0.16 -18.16 6.70
C LYS A 24 0.90 -16.93 6.14
N LEU A 25 2.23 -16.93 6.14
CA LEU A 25 3.05 -15.86 5.55
C LEU A 25 2.71 -15.63 4.07
N THR A 26 2.62 -16.72 3.31
CA THR A 26 2.27 -16.68 1.88
C THR A 26 0.85 -16.15 1.68
N PHE A 27 -0.10 -16.63 2.48
CA PHE A 27 -1.49 -16.19 2.42
C PHE A 27 -1.62 -14.69 2.65
N ILE A 28 -1.08 -14.16 3.75
CA ILE A 28 -1.21 -12.73 4.08
C ILE A 28 -0.52 -11.88 3.02
N ARG A 29 0.68 -12.26 2.56
CA ARG A 29 1.38 -11.52 1.50
C ARG A 29 0.57 -11.46 0.21
N ASN A 30 -0.08 -12.55 -0.17
CA ASN A 30 -0.97 -12.57 -1.34
C ASN A 30 -2.23 -11.73 -1.13
N GLN A 31 -2.80 -11.71 0.07
CA GLN A 31 -3.92 -10.81 0.41
C GLN A 31 -3.51 -9.34 0.29
N ILE A 32 -2.36 -8.96 0.84
CA ILE A 32 -1.80 -7.60 0.69
C ILE A 32 -1.64 -7.27 -0.79
N LEU A 33 -1.07 -8.17 -1.59
CA LEU A 33 -0.88 -7.97 -3.03
C LEU A 33 -2.20 -7.73 -3.77
N LEU A 34 -3.26 -8.47 -3.44
CA LEU A 34 -4.58 -8.31 -4.06
C LEU A 34 -5.22 -6.98 -3.65
N ILE A 35 -5.28 -6.69 -2.35
CA ILE A 35 -5.86 -5.45 -1.83
C ILE A 35 -5.09 -4.23 -2.35
N ALA A 36 -3.76 -4.32 -2.46
CA ALA A 36 -2.89 -3.25 -2.97
C ALA A 36 -3.09 -2.94 -4.46
N GLN A 37 -3.60 -3.89 -5.26
CA GLN A 37 -3.88 -3.67 -6.68
C GLN A 37 -5.19 -2.92 -6.91
N ASP A 38 -6.18 -3.20 -6.05
CA ASP A 38 -7.53 -2.64 -6.12
C ASP A 38 -7.74 -1.52 -5.08
N THR A 39 -6.67 -0.85 -4.64
CA THR A 39 -6.78 0.08 -3.49
C THR A 39 -7.52 1.36 -3.85
N ASP A 40 -8.82 1.31 -3.63
CA ASP A 40 -9.68 2.45 -3.38
C ASP A 40 -9.50 2.91 -1.91
N VAL A 41 -9.88 4.14 -1.60
CA VAL A 41 -9.77 4.72 -0.24
C VAL A 41 -10.41 3.83 0.84
N SER A 42 -11.47 3.09 0.48
CA SER A 42 -12.21 2.22 1.40
C SER A 42 -11.42 1.01 1.89
N ALA A 43 -10.38 0.59 1.16
CA ALA A 43 -9.60 -0.60 1.50
C ALA A 43 -8.36 -0.30 2.37
N ILE A 44 -8.10 0.97 2.71
CA ILE A 44 -6.91 1.38 3.48
C ILE A 44 -6.87 0.69 4.85
N ASP A 45 -7.99 0.63 5.57
CA ASP A 45 -8.06 0.01 6.90
C ASP A 45 -7.81 -1.52 6.86
N GLU A 46 -8.34 -2.17 5.83
CA GLU A 46 -8.18 -3.61 5.60
C GLU A 46 -6.72 -3.94 5.24
N LEU A 47 -6.12 -3.10 4.40
CA LEU A 47 -4.72 -3.20 4.01
C LEU A 47 -3.77 -2.95 5.19
N GLN A 48 -4.04 -1.95 6.02
CA GLN A 48 -3.26 -1.70 7.25
C GLN A 48 -3.29 -2.90 8.19
N LYS A 49 -4.46 -3.49 8.44
CA LYS A 49 -4.60 -4.69 9.29
C LYS A 49 -3.81 -5.88 8.73
N ALA A 50 -3.89 -6.11 7.42
CA ALA A 50 -3.13 -7.17 6.77
C ALA A 50 -1.61 -6.94 6.89
N LEU A 51 -1.15 -5.69 6.74
CA LEU A 51 0.25 -5.30 6.91
C LEU A 51 0.73 -5.49 8.36
N GLU A 52 -0.08 -5.12 9.35
CA GLU A 52 0.20 -5.35 10.78
C GLU A 52 0.33 -6.84 11.12
N GLU A 53 -0.62 -7.66 10.64
CA GLU A 53 -0.55 -9.11 10.84
C GLU A 53 0.70 -9.70 10.17
N TYR A 54 1.01 -9.27 8.95
CA TYR A 54 2.21 -9.72 8.24
C TYR A 54 3.51 -9.32 8.96
N LEU A 55 3.57 -8.09 9.47
CA LEU A 55 4.72 -7.55 10.19
C LEU A 55 5.04 -8.37 11.43
N SER A 56 4.02 -8.80 12.17
CA SER A 56 4.18 -9.66 13.35
C SER A 56 4.93 -10.96 13.03
N LEU A 57 4.73 -11.51 11.84
CA LEU A 57 5.39 -12.73 11.36
C LEU A 57 6.78 -12.44 10.77
N LEU A 58 6.92 -11.34 10.01
CA LEU A 58 8.18 -10.93 9.37
C LEU A 58 9.29 -10.67 10.37
N VAL A 59 8.98 -10.10 11.54
CA VAL A 59 9.99 -9.87 12.59
C VAL A 59 10.70 -11.17 12.96
N GLY A 60 9.99 -12.31 12.94
CA GLY A 60 10.60 -13.63 13.13
C GLY A 60 11.66 -13.98 12.08
N LEU A 61 11.41 -13.67 10.80
CA LEU A 61 12.35 -13.93 9.70
C LEU A 61 13.60 -13.04 9.77
N THR A 62 13.51 -11.88 10.42
CA THR A 62 14.66 -10.95 10.59
C THR A 62 15.62 -11.36 11.71
N ARG A 63 15.29 -12.36 12.53
CA ARG A 63 16.17 -12.79 13.63
C ARG A 63 17.35 -13.58 13.08
N LYS A 64 18.57 -13.12 13.40
CA LYS A 64 19.84 -13.78 13.02
C LYS A 64 19.91 -15.24 13.48
N GLU A 65 19.27 -15.52 14.61
CA GLU A 65 19.18 -16.82 15.28
C GLU A 65 18.69 -17.94 14.34
N PHE A 66 17.79 -17.61 13.41
CA PHE A 66 17.16 -18.58 12.53
C PHE A 66 17.82 -18.69 11.15
N GLY A 67 18.78 -17.81 10.82
CA GLY A 67 19.46 -17.82 9.53
C GLY A 67 18.57 -17.52 8.31
N LEU A 68 17.38 -16.94 8.53
CA LEU A 68 16.36 -16.66 7.51
C LEU A 68 16.47 -15.24 6.91
N GLN A 69 17.61 -14.56 7.10
CA GLN A 69 17.77 -13.18 6.63
C GLN A 69 17.95 -13.11 5.13
N GLU A 70 18.75 -14.02 4.55
CA GLU A 70 19.08 -14.03 3.12
C GLU A 70 18.17 -15.01 2.35
N LEU A 71 16.86 -14.93 2.59
CA LEU A 71 15.86 -15.71 1.84
C LEU A 71 15.62 -15.12 0.44
N ASN A 72 15.20 -15.97 -0.49
CA ASN A 72 15.02 -15.64 -1.91
C ASN A 72 14.25 -14.32 -2.18
N GLY A 73 14.57 -13.69 -3.31
CA GLY A 73 14.21 -12.31 -3.68
C GLY A 73 12.76 -11.90 -3.42
N PHE A 74 12.56 -11.10 -2.38
CA PHE A 74 11.34 -10.33 -2.19
C PHE A 74 11.22 -9.28 -3.29
N LYS A 75 10.03 -9.16 -3.87
CA LYS A 75 9.78 -8.33 -5.06
C LYS A 75 8.78 -7.23 -4.74
N TRP A 76 9.14 -6.00 -5.10
CA TRP A 76 8.31 -4.80 -4.92
C TRP A 76 8.38 -3.94 -6.18
N LYS A 77 7.26 -3.34 -6.56
CA LYS A 77 7.15 -2.40 -7.68
C LYS A 77 6.95 -0.97 -7.17
N ASN A 78 7.62 0.00 -7.79
CA ASN A 78 7.33 1.42 -7.54
C ASN A 78 6.15 1.87 -8.41
N LEU A 79 5.15 2.53 -7.80
CA LEU A 79 4.01 3.09 -8.55
C LEU A 79 4.35 4.42 -9.24
N GLU A 80 5.40 5.12 -8.80
CA GLU A 80 5.78 6.43 -9.35
C GLU A 80 6.58 6.32 -10.66
N ASP A 81 7.45 5.31 -10.77
CA ASP A 81 8.36 5.14 -11.92
C ASP A 81 7.85 4.15 -12.98
N GLY A 82 6.58 3.75 -12.89
CA GLY A 82 5.87 3.00 -13.91
C GLY A 82 6.25 1.53 -14.10
N GLN A 83 7.50 1.06 -13.89
CA GLN A 83 7.85 -0.35 -14.15
C GLN A 83 9.07 -0.95 -13.41
N GLU A 84 9.86 -0.24 -12.61
CA GLU A 84 11.02 -0.88 -11.95
C GLU A 84 10.60 -1.80 -10.80
N GLU A 85 10.65 -3.11 -11.07
CA GLU A 85 10.58 -4.15 -10.05
C GLU A 85 11.94 -4.28 -9.35
N THR A 86 11.95 -4.01 -8.05
CA THR A 86 13.11 -4.27 -7.20
C THR A 86 12.99 -5.66 -6.60
N SER A 87 14.00 -6.51 -6.82
CA SER A 87 14.09 -7.84 -6.19
C SER A 87 15.32 -7.91 -5.30
N VAL A 88 15.12 -8.12 -3.99
CA VAL A 88 16.19 -8.22 -3.00
C VAL A 88 15.97 -9.45 -2.13
N ALA A 89 16.96 -10.32 -2.05
CA ALA A 89 16.93 -11.54 -1.26
C ALA A 89 17.25 -11.25 0.22
N ASN A 90 16.44 -10.42 0.87
CA ASN A 90 16.68 -10.03 2.25
C ASN A 90 15.39 -9.78 3.05
N SER A 91 15.23 -10.44 4.19
CA SER A 91 14.06 -10.29 5.07
C SER A 91 13.93 -8.90 5.69
N TRP A 92 15.04 -8.17 5.91
CA TRP A 92 14.99 -6.77 6.32
C TRP A 92 14.45 -5.87 5.22
N PHE A 93 14.73 -6.19 3.96
CA PHE A 93 14.17 -5.44 2.83
C PHE A 93 12.65 -5.60 2.76
N GLU A 94 12.12 -6.81 2.96
CA GLU A 94 10.67 -7.02 3.03
C GLU A 94 10.05 -6.23 4.20
N LEU A 95 10.63 -6.33 5.41
CA LEU A 95 10.14 -5.62 6.59
C LEU A 95 10.11 -4.10 6.38
N LEU A 96 11.19 -3.53 5.85
CA LEU A 96 11.27 -2.09 5.58
C LEU A 96 10.28 -1.66 4.49
N SER A 97 10.06 -2.50 3.48
CA SER A 97 9.12 -2.20 2.40
C SER A 97 7.67 -2.20 2.90
N VAL A 98 7.31 -3.12 3.80
CA VAL A 98 6.02 -3.14 4.52
C VAL A 98 5.83 -1.87 5.34
N LEU A 99 6.83 -1.51 6.16
CA LEU A 99 6.78 -0.29 6.98
C LEU A 99 6.62 0.98 6.12
N HIS A 100 7.36 1.05 5.02
CA HIS A 100 7.24 2.15 4.06
C HIS A 100 5.83 2.23 3.48
N MET A 101 5.24 1.10 3.08
CA MET A 101 3.88 1.06 2.56
C MET A 101 2.85 1.52 3.61
N MET A 102 2.96 1.06 4.87
CA MET A 102 2.10 1.51 5.97
C MET A 102 2.20 3.02 6.18
N ALA A 103 3.41 3.58 6.21
CA ALA A 103 3.62 5.02 6.34
C ALA A 103 2.99 5.80 5.17
N MET A 104 3.15 5.32 3.94
CA MET A 104 2.53 5.93 2.76
C MET A 104 1.01 5.87 2.82
N LEU A 105 0.42 4.76 3.27
CA LEU A 105 -1.04 4.65 3.45
C LEU A 105 -1.57 5.64 4.48
N THR A 106 -0.88 5.78 5.63
CA THR A 106 -1.25 6.77 6.64
C THR A 106 -1.14 8.20 6.10
N LEU A 107 -0.12 8.51 5.30
CA LEU A 107 0.01 9.81 4.63
C LEU A 107 -1.14 10.06 3.65
N VAL A 108 -1.52 9.06 2.85
CA VAL A 108 -2.67 9.14 1.92
C VAL A 108 -3.96 9.39 2.69
N GLU A 109 -4.21 8.65 3.77
CA GLU A 109 -5.40 8.80 4.61
C GLU A 109 -5.45 10.18 5.27
N ALA A 110 -4.32 10.66 5.81
CA ALA A 110 -4.21 11.99 6.40
C ALA A 110 -4.45 13.09 5.35
N ASN A 111 -3.84 12.96 4.17
CA ASN A 111 -4.06 13.90 3.08
C ASN A 111 -5.54 13.97 2.69
N MET A 112 -6.25 12.85 2.65
CA MET A 112 -7.70 12.83 2.36
C MET A 112 -8.55 13.48 3.45
N LYS A 113 -8.14 13.39 4.72
CA LYS A 113 -8.82 14.10 5.83
C LYS A 113 -8.56 15.60 5.80
N LEU A 114 -7.37 16.01 5.36
CA LEU A 114 -6.93 17.41 5.32
C LEU A 114 -7.37 18.15 4.05
N THR A 115 -7.57 17.44 2.94
CA THR A 115 -8.05 18.03 1.69
C THR A 115 -9.57 18.08 1.76
N PRO A 116 -10.21 19.26 1.79
CA PRO A 116 -11.65 19.36 1.78
C PRO A 116 -12.20 18.65 0.53
N LYS A 117 -13.24 17.83 0.70
CA LYS A 117 -14.05 17.28 -0.41
C LYS A 117 -14.87 18.36 -1.15
N ASP A 118 -14.38 19.60 -1.22
CA ASP A 118 -15.06 20.73 -1.87
C ASP A 118 -14.50 20.97 -3.28
N ILE A 119 -14.69 19.98 -4.15
CA ILE A 119 -14.87 20.24 -5.59
C ILE A 119 -16.10 19.45 -6.09
N ALA A 120 -17.13 19.41 -5.25
CA ALA A 120 -18.51 19.42 -5.72
C ALA A 120 -19.11 20.80 -5.40
N MET A 121 -18.38 21.88 -5.74
CA MET A 121 -19.03 23.11 -6.23
C MET A 121 -19.67 22.82 -7.60
N THR A 122 -20.61 21.89 -7.61
CA THR A 122 -21.59 21.67 -8.65
C THR A 122 -22.84 21.26 -7.90
N GLU A 123 -23.30 22.11 -6.99
CA GLU A 123 -24.68 22.59 -7.00
C GLU A 123 -24.79 23.92 -6.22
N ARG A 124 -23.88 24.87 -6.46
CA ARG A 124 -24.39 26.25 -6.47
C ARG A 124 -25.19 26.31 -7.76
N ALA A 125 -26.51 26.22 -7.64
CA ALA A 125 -27.41 26.68 -8.68
C ALA A 125 -27.02 28.13 -9.00
N VAL A 126 -26.07 28.28 -9.92
CA VAL A 126 -25.92 29.48 -10.73
C VAL A 126 -27.08 29.39 -11.70
N THR A 127 -28.26 29.75 -11.20
CA THR A 127 -29.31 30.28 -12.06
C THR A 127 -28.65 31.39 -12.87
N GLY A 128 -28.61 31.19 -14.19
CA GLY A 128 -27.83 31.95 -15.16
C GLY A 128 -28.27 33.40 -15.37
N ASP A 129 -28.66 34.12 -14.31
CA ASP A 129 -29.12 35.50 -14.38
C ASP A 129 -28.23 36.51 -13.61
N CYS A 130 -27.13 36.10 -12.98
CA CYS A 130 -26.25 37.04 -12.26
C CYS A 130 -25.15 37.71 -13.12
N MET A 131 -25.10 37.43 -14.43
CA MET A 131 -24.08 37.97 -15.35
C MET A 131 -24.70 38.90 -16.42
N ARG A 132 -25.67 39.74 -16.05
CA ARG A 132 -26.09 40.89 -16.89
C ARG A 132 -25.98 42.24 -16.20
N ASP A 133 -26.10 42.31 -14.88
CA ASP A 133 -26.22 43.61 -14.20
C ASP A 133 -24.88 44.33 -13.92
N THR A 134 -23.73 43.72 -14.24
CA THR A 134 -22.43 44.39 -14.06
C THR A 134 -21.92 45.09 -15.33
N VAL A 135 -22.55 44.86 -16.49
CA VAL A 135 -22.13 45.46 -17.77
C VAL A 135 -22.87 46.78 -18.06
N ASP A 136 -24.04 47.02 -17.46
CA ASP A 136 -24.80 48.28 -17.63
C ASP A 136 -24.42 49.41 -16.64
N LEU A 137 -23.43 49.19 -15.76
CA LEU A 137 -22.87 50.25 -14.90
C LEU A 137 -21.59 50.89 -15.47
N LEU A 138 -21.10 50.40 -16.61
CA LEU A 138 -19.86 50.86 -17.24
C LEU A 138 -20.06 51.45 -18.66
N LEU A 139 -21.30 51.72 -19.08
CA LEU A 139 -21.63 52.41 -20.32
C LEU A 139 -22.50 53.65 -20.08
#